data_AF-A0A258F488-F1
#
_entry.id   AF-A0A258F488-F1
#
_cell.length_a   1.000
_cell.length_b   1.000
_cell.length_c   1.000
_cell.angle_alpha   90.00
_cell.angle_beta   90.00
_cell.angle_gamma   90.00
#
_symmetry.space_group_name_H-M   'P 1'
#
loop_
_entity.id
_entity.type
_entity.pdbx_description
1 polymer ?
#
loop_
_entity_poly.entity_id
_entity_poly.type
_entity_poly.pdbx_seq_one_letter_code
_entity_poly.pdbx_strand_id
1 'polypeptide(L)'
;ANDRLWNSLEKHCLADPVNFARYYANPFLALVSQAWLGPFYQMTAQLNVVNPGGAAQSPHRDYHLGFQTAGAVARYPAHVHRFSPMLTLQGAIAHVDATIEAGPTLLLPNSQRYEPGYLATSREDFRAYFDAHAVQLPLAKGDMLFFSPALFHAAGTNHTSDVKRMVNLFQVSSAYGRAMEAIDRTAMCKALYPALLSSDLTAAEIANAIAATAEGYSFPTNLDRDPPVGGLAPKSQAALMHEALGAGWSVEAFSDALDAQAAKRCP
;
A
#
# COMPACT_ATOMS: atom_id res chain seq x y z
N ALA A 1 20.43 1.30 -13.54
CA ALA A 1 20.01 0.57 -12.32
C ALA A 1 18.62 1.06 -11.90
N ASN A 2 17.80 0.25 -11.22
CA ASN A 2 16.46 0.67 -10.79
C ASN A 2 16.57 1.38 -9.43
N ASP A 3 15.89 2.51 -9.27
CA ASP A 3 15.88 3.26 -8.01
C ASP A 3 14.55 2.99 -7.27
N ARG A 4 14.63 2.95 -5.94
CA ARG A 4 13.46 2.79 -5.08
C ARG A 4 13.53 3.73 -3.90
N LEU A 5 12.45 4.48 -3.70
CA LEU A 5 12.22 5.24 -2.48
C LEU A 5 11.24 4.46 -1.61
N TRP A 6 11.78 3.80 -0.58
CA TRP A 6 10.99 3.12 0.45
C TRP A 6 10.22 4.12 1.31
N ASN A 7 9.10 3.68 1.90
CA ASN A 7 8.22 4.50 2.72
C ASN A 7 7.92 5.88 2.08
N SER A 8 7.49 5.89 0.81
CA SER A 8 7.13 7.14 0.14
C SER A 8 5.84 7.74 0.71
N LEU A 9 4.98 6.92 1.31
CA LEU A 9 3.75 7.35 1.98
C LEU A 9 4.03 8.35 3.12
N GLU A 10 4.82 7.94 4.11
CA GLU A 10 5.13 8.79 5.27
C GLU A 10 5.94 10.01 4.84
N LYS A 11 6.97 9.80 4.00
CA LYS A 11 7.82 10.89 3.49
C LYS A 11 7.01 11.94 2.74
N HIS A 12 6.04 11.54 1.93
CA HIS A 12 5.14 12.46 1.24
C HIS A 12 4.28 13.24 2.23
N CYS A 13 3.65 12.55 3.19
CA CYS A 13 2.80 13.19 4.20
C CYS A 13 3.54 14.24 5.03
N LEU A 14 4.79 13.94 5.42
CA LEU A 14 5.60 14.84 6.23
C LEU A 14 6.21 15.99 5.43
N ALA A 15 6.56 15.75 4.16
CA ALA A 15 7.16 16.78 3.30
C ALA A 15 6.14 17.77 2.74
N ASP A 16 4.94 17.31 2.37
CA ASP A 16 3.89 18.13 1.78
C ASP A 16 2.50 17.58 2.13
N PRO A 17 1.98 17.87 3.35
CA PRO A 17 0.69 17.34 3.81
C PRO A 17 -0.50 17.84 2.99
N VAL A 18 -0.41 19.03 2.37
CA VAL A 18 -1.48 19.58 1.52
C VAL A 18 -1.57 18.80 0.21
N ASN A 19 -0.44 18.55 -0.44
CA ASN A 19 -0.41 17.70 -1.63
C ASN A 19 -0.79 16.25 -1.30
N PHE A 20 -0.30 15.72 -0.17
CA PHE A 20 -0.68 14.39 0.31
C PHE A 20 -2.20 14.26 0.47
N ALA A 21 -2.85 15.23 1.13
CA ALA A 21 -4.30 15.24 1.31
C ALA A 21 -5.04 15.10 -0.02
N ARG A 22 -4.64 15.88 -1.04
CA ARG A 22 -5.23 15.83 -2.38
C ARG A 22 -4.93 14.54 -3.14
N TYR A 23 -3.72 14.01 -2.99
CA TYR A 23 -3.31 12.77 -3.67
C TYR A 23 -4.08 11.55 -3.12
N TYR A 24 -4.21 11.45 -1.79
CA TYR A 24 -4.88 10.33 -1.13
C TYR A 24 -6.39 10.54 -0.89
N ALA A 25 -6.91 11.73 -1.20
CA ALA A 25 -8.35 11.96 -1.37
C ALA A 25 -8.97 11.16 -2.53
N ASN A 26 -8.14 10.57 -3.40
CA ASN A 26 -8.52 9.83 -4.59
C ASN A 26 -9.58 8.73 -4.30
N PRO A 27 -10.82 8.88 -4.82
CA PRO A 27 -11.91 7.96 -4.53
C PRO A 27 -11.71 6.57 -5.14
N PHE A 28 -10.98 6.46 -6.25
CA PHE A 28 -10.71 5.17 -6.89
C PHE A 28 -9.71 4.34 -6.09
N LEU A 29 -8.70 4.99 -5.50
CA LEU A 29 -7.73 4.32 -4.63
C LEU A 29 -8.41 3.78 -3.38
N ALA A 30 -9.28 4.57 -2.75
CA ALA A 30 -10.06 4.14 -1.61
C ALA A 30 -11.02 3.00 -1.97
N LEU A 31 -11.75 3.14 -3.09
CA LEU A 31 -12.73 2.16 -3.55
C LEU A 31 -12.11 0.79 -3.82
N VAL A 32 -11.03 0.72 -4.60
CA VAL A 32 -10.38 -0.56 -4.92
C VAL A 32 -9.80 -1.21 -3.66
N SER A 33 -9.23 -0.41 -2.76
CA SER A 33 -8.67 -0.88 -1.49
C SER A 33 -9.75 -1.46 -0.58
N GLN A 34 -10.86 -0.74 -0.40
CA GLN A 34 -11.98 -1.16 0.43
C GLN A 34 -12.72 -2.37 -0.17
N ALA A 35 -12.90 -2.40 -1.49
CA ALA A 35 -13.57 -3.51 -2.16
C ALA A 35 -12.79 -4.84 -2.01
N TRP A 36 -11.46 -4.77 -1.98
CA TRP A 36 -10.61 -5.95 -1.82
C TRP A 36 -10.37 -6.33 -0.34
N LEU A 37 -10.08 -5.35 0.53
CA LEU A 37 -9.56 -5.58 1.88
C LEU A 37 -10.59 -5.33 2.99
N GLY A 38 -11.72 -4.72 2.65
CA GLY A 38 -12.66 -4.19 3.63
C GLY A 38 -12.22 -2.83 4.21
N PRO A 39 -12.92 -2.34 5.25
CA PRO A 39 -12.57 -1.08 5.90
C PRO A 39 -11.25 -1.20 6.66
N PHE A 40 -10.70 -0.06 7.08
CA PHE A 40 -9.51 0.02 7.93
C PHE A 40 -8.26 -0.63 7.31
N TYR A 41 -8.19 -0.66 5.97
CA TYR A 41 -6.99 -1.08 5.27
C TYR A 41 -5.81 -0.17 5.66
N GLN A 42 -4.61 -0.73 5.62
CA GLN A 42 -3.37 -0.04 5.93
C GLN A 42 -2.64 0.26 4.63
N MET A 43 -2.56 1.54 4.28
CA MET A 43 -1.79 2.00 3.13
C MET A 43 -0.30 1.93 3.42
N THR A 44 0.48 1.44 2.45
CA THR A 44 1.93 1.69 2.31
C THR A 44 2.22 1.98 0.85
N ALA A 45 3.22 2.82 0.60
CA ALA A 45 3.58 3.22 -0.76
C ALA A 45 5.09 3.38 -0.92
N GLN A 46 5.58 3.05 -2.12
CA GLN A 46 7.00 3.09 -2.47
C GLN A 46 7.16 3.60 -3.90
N LEU A 47 8.02 4.60 -4.11
CA LEU A 47 8.31 5.08 -5.45
C LEU A 47 9.28 4.10 -6.12
N ASN A 48 8.93 3.62 -7.31
CA ASN A 48 9.78 2.71 -8.08
C ASN A 48 10.11 3.33 -9.44
N VAL A 49 11.40 3.46 -9.72
CA VAL A 49 11.93 4.06 -10.94
C VAL A 49 12.76 3.03 -11.70
N VAL A 50 12.39 2.78 -12.96
CA VAL A 50 13.20 1.99 -13.89
C VAL A 50 13.88 2.98 -14.82
N ASN A 51 15.18 3.20 -14.61
CA ASN A 51 15.97 4.10 -15.44
C ASN A 51 16.13 3.57 -16.87
N PRO A 52 16.43 4.44 -17.87
CA PRO A 52 16.81 4.03 -19.21
C PRO A 52 17.82 2.88 -19.22
N GLY A 53 17.58 1.85 -20.03
CA GLY A 53 18.38 0.62 -20.08
C GLY A 53 18.25 -0.32 -18.87
N GLY A 54 17.34 -0.04 -17.92
CA GLY A 54 17.09 -0.89 -16.76
C GLY A 54 16.54 -2.26 -17.15
N ALA A 55 17.17 -3.33 -16.68
CA ALA A 55 16.77 -4.70 -17.00
C ALA A 55 15.47 -5.12 -16.27
N ALA A 56 14.72 -6.02 -16.90
CA ALA A 56 13.56 -6.66 -16.30
C ALA A 56 13.92 -7.39 -15.00
N GLN A 57 12.94 -7.46 -14.10
CA GLN A 57 13.05 -8.26 -12.89
C GLN A 57 12.68 -9.72 -13.16
N SER A 58 13.10 -10.61 -12.26
CA SER A 58 12.57 -11.98 -12.25
C SER A 58 11.08 -11.99 -11.87
N PRO A 59 10.28 -12.91 -12.43
CA PRO A 59 8.88 -13.05 -12.06
C PRO A 59 8.74 -13.40 -10.58
N HIS A 60 7.81 -12.72 -9.91
CA HIS A 60 7.51 -12.93 -8.52
C HIS A 60 6.01 -12.77 -8.24
N ARG A 61 5.62 -13.23 -7.06
CA ARG A 61 4.37 -12.83 -6.39
C ARG A 61 4.75 -11.89 -5.26
N ASP A 62 3.83 -11.05 -4.85
CA ASP A 62 4.11 -10.10 -3.77
C ASP A 62 4.04 -10.75 -2.38
N TYR A 63 4.32 -9.92 -1.38
CA TYR A 63 4.18 -10.19 0.04
C TYR A 63 2.80 -10.78 0.38
N HIS A 64 2.67 -11.75 1.31
CA HIS A 64 3.58 -12.09 2.41
C HIS A 64 4.64 -13.17 2.12
N LEU A 65 4.36 -14.09 1.21
CA LEU A 65 5.24 -15.22 0.93
C LEU A 65 6.27 -14.93 -0.16
N GLY A 66 6.01 -13.95 -1.03
CA GLY A 66 6.83 -13.63 -2.21
C GLY A 66 8.29 -13.24 -1.93
N PHE A 67 8.59 -12.79 -0.71
CA PHE A 67 9.92 -12.35 -0.28
C PHE A 67 10.74 -13.47 0.40
N GLN A 68 10.19 -14.67 0.50
CA GLN A 68 10.81 -15.78 1.21
C GLN A 68 11.44 -16.79 0.24
N THR A 69 12.44 -17.53 0.72
CA THR A 69 13.02 -18.64 -0.05
C THR A 69 12.01 -19.76 -0.24
N ALA A 70 12.16 -20.56 -1.31
CA ALA A 70 11.28 -21.69 -1.58
C ALA A 70 11.17 -22.67 -0.38
N GLY A 71 12.29 -22.93 0.31
CA GLY A 71 12.32 -23.78 1.51
C GLY A 71 11.54 -23.19 2.69
N ALA A 72 11.49 -21.86 2.84
CA ALA A 72 10.66 -21.21 3.85
C ALA A 72 9.18 -21.22 3.49
N VAL A 73 8.86 -20.92 2.23
CA VAL A 73 7.51 -20.97 1.67
C VAL A 73 6.90 -22.38 1.81
N ALA A 74 7.70 -23.43 1.58
CA ALA A 74 7.26 -24.83 1.66
C ALA A 74 6.83 -25.28 3.07
N ARG A 75 7.19 -24.55 4.13
CA ARG A 75 6.76 -24.85 5.50
C ARG A 75 5.33 -24.41 5.80
N TYR A 76 4.77 -23.50 5.00
CA TYR A 76 3.41 -23.04 5.20
C TYR A 76 2.41 -24.02 4.57
N PRO A 77 1.32 -24.37 5.28
CA PRO A 77 0.29 -25.28 4.77
C PRO A 77 -0.48 -24.63 3.61
N ALA A 78 -1.08 -25.44 2.74
CA ALA A 78 -1.75 -24.97 1.52
C ALA A 78 -2.80 -23.87 1.74
N HIS A 79 -3.53 -23.88 2.86
CA HIS A 79 -4.51 -22.83 3.14
C HIS A 79 -3.84 -21.46 3.35
N VAL A 80 -2.62 -21.40 3.90
CA VAL A 80 -1.84 -20.14 4.02
C VAL A 80 -1.45 -19.60 2.66
N HIS A 81 -1.05 -20.46 1.72
CA HIS A 81 -0.77 -20.05 0.34
C HIS A 81 -2.00 -19.46 -0.34
N ARG A 82 -3.19 -19.99 -0.03
CA ARG A 82 -4.47 -19.53 -0.59
C ARG A 82 -4.96 -18.23 0.02
N PHE A 83 -4.86 -18.05 1.35
CA PHE A 83 -5.38 -16.84 2.00
C PHE A 83 -4.40 -15.68 2.01
N SER A 84 -3.07 -15.91 2.00
CA SER A 84 -2.07 -14.82 2.09
C SER A 84 -2.29 -13.71 1.05
N PRO A 85 -2.57 -14.00 -0.24
CA PRO A 85 -2.86 -12.96 -1.23
C PRO A 85 -4.15 -12.18 -0.98
N MET A 86 -5.04 -12.65 -0.11
CA MET A 86 -6.28 -11.96 0.25
C MET A 86 -6.06 -10.91 1.36
N LEU A 87 -4.89 -10.92 2.00
CA LEU A 87 -4.53 -9.96 3.06
C LEU A 87 -3.81 -8.72 2.54
N THR A 88 -3.47 -8.68 1.25
CA THR A 88 -2.83 -7.54 0.59
C THR A 88 -3.49 -7.25 -0.74
N LEU A 89 -3.33 -6.03 -1.22
CA LEU A 89 -3.65 -5.59 -2.57
C LEU A 89 -2.41 -4.89 -3.13
N GLN A 90 -2.00 -5.30 -4.33
CA GLN A 90 -0.93 -4.62 -5.05
C GLN A 90 -1.53 -3.68 -6.10
N GLY A 91 -0.96 -2.49 -6.19
CA GLY A 91 -1.22 -1.62 -7.32
C GLY A 91 -0.16 -0.56 -7.53
N ALA A 92 -0.39 0.28 -8.53
CA ALA A 92 0.47 1.41 -8.83
C ALA A 92 -0.31 2.55 -9.49
N ILE A 93 0.15 3.78 -9.28
CA ILE A 93 -0.21 4.94 -10.10
C ILE A 93 1.01 5.35 -10.93
N ALA A 94 0.83 5.49 -12.23
CA ALA A 94 1.87 6.00 -13.13
C ALA A 94 2.09 7.50 -12.90
N HIS A 95 3.35 7.91 -12.66
CA HIS A 95 3.71 9.33 -12.48
C HIS A 95 4.25 9.98 -13.76
N VAL A 96 4.55 9.15 -14.76
CA VAL A 96 4.94 9.48 -16.13
C VAL A 96 4.27 8.49 -17.08
N ASP A 97 4.22 8.82 -18.36
CA ASP A 97 3.78 7.84 -19.36
C ASP A 97 4.77 6.66 -19.41
N ALA A 98 4.23 5.45 -19.41
CA ALA A 98 4.97 4.20 -19.50
C ALA A 98 4.51 3.45 -20.76
N THR A 99 5.08 3.82 -21.91
CA THR A 99 4.93 3.07 -23.17
C THR A 99 5.52 1.66 -23.02
N ILE A 100 5.17 0.71 -23.89
CA ILE A 100 5.74 -0.64 -23.87
C ILE A 100 7.28 -0.61 -23.88
N GLU A 101 7.88 0.29 -24.67
CA GLU A 101 9.33 0.49 -24.72
C GLU A 101 9.93 0.94 -23.38
N ALA A 102 9.19 1.73 -22.59
CA ALA A 102 9.60 2.16 -21.25
C ALA A 102 9.52 1.04 -20.18
N GLY A 103 9.09 -0.16 -20.56
CA GLY A 103 9.09 -1.34 -19.69
C GLY A 103 8.06 -1.29 -18.56
N PRO A 104 6.75 -1.09 -18.82
CA PRO A 104 5.70 -1.22 -17.82
C PRO A 104 5.68 -2.64 -17.25
N THR A 105 4.89 -2.85 -16.20
CA THR A 105 4.84 -4.14 -15.50
C THR A 105 4.46 -5.27 -16.47
N LEU A 106 5.26 -6.33 -16.48
CA LEU A 106 4.95 -7.62 -17.09
C LEU A 106 3.94 -8.33 -16.18
N LEU A 107 2.82 -8.78 -16.74
CA LEU A 107 1.74 -9.46 -16.03
C LEU A 107 1.51 -10.82 -16.68
N LEU A 108 1.43 -11.90 -15.90
CA LEU A 108 1.02 -13.20 -16.43
C LEU A 108 -0.48 -13.42 -16.17
N PRO A 109 -1.37 -13.27 -17.15
CA PRO A 109 -2.81 -13.29 -16.92
C PRO A 109 -3.29 -14.61 -16.31
N ASN A 110 -4.30 -14.54 -15.43
CA ASN A 110 -4.89 -15.68 -14.71
C ASN A 110 -3.94 -16.48 -13.78
N SER A 111 -2.67 -16.10 -13.68
CA SER A 111 -1.67 -16.84 -12.91
C SER A 111 -1.86 -16.80 -11.40
N GLN A 112 -2.73 -15.92 -10.88
CA GLN A 112 -3.18 -15.93 -9.48
C GLN A 112 -3.93 -17.20 -9.10
N ARG A 113 -4.49 -17.93 -10.09
CA ARG A 113 -5.19 -19.20 -9.88
C ARG A 113 -4.24 -20.40 -9.80
N TYR A 114 -2.95 -20.20 -10.11
CA TYR A 114 -1.96 -21.28 -10.05
C TYR A 114 -1.58 -21.57 -8.59
N GLU A 115 -2.11 -22.66 -8.03
CA GLU A 115 -1.95 -22.97 -6.61
C GLU A 115 -0.50 -23.09 -6.14
N PRO A 116 0.42 -23.77 -6.87
CA PRO A 116 1.83 -23.89 -6.43
C PRO A 116 2.63 -22.59 -6.52
N GLY A 117 2.01 -21.45 -6.83
CA GLY A 117 2.73 -20.35 -7.42
C GLY A 117 3.82 -19.70 -6.57
N TYR A 118 3.70 -19.65 -5.24
CA TYR A 118 4.80 -19.16 -4.40
C TYR A 118 6.06 -20.04 -4.44
N LEU A 119 5.94 -21.30 -4.87
CA LEU A 119 7.05 -22.23 -5.08
C LEU A 119 7.53 -22.24 -6.55
N ALA A 120 6.81 -21.58 -7.46
CA ALA A 120 7.07 -21.71 -8.90
C ALA A 120 8.17 -20.77 -9.40
N THR A 121 8.37 -19.63 -8.73
CA THR A 121 9.36 -18.60 -9.12
C THR A 121 10.80 -19.11 -9.12
N SER A 122 11.10 -20.19 -8.39
CA SER A 122 12.42 -20.83 -8.37
C SER A 122 12.64 -21.86 -9.47
N ARG A 123 11.62 -22.19 -10.27
CA ARG A 123 11.72 -23.20 -11.33
C ARG A 123 12.03 -22.56 -12.67
N GLU A 124 13.02 -23.09 -13.37
CA GLU A 124 13.45 -22.59 -14.69
C GLU A 124 12.36 -22.74 -15.76
N ASP A 125 11.65 -23.87 -15.76
CA ASP A 125 10.55 -24.13 -16.68
C ASP A 125 9.42 -23.10 -16.54
N PHE A 126 9.10 -22.71 -15.31
CA PHE A 126 8.10 -21.68 -15.04
C PHE A 126 8.57 -20.29 -15.45
N ARG A 127 9.85 -19.95 -15.25
CA ARG A 127 10.42 -18.67 -15.72
C ARG A 127 10.34 -18.56 -17.23
N ALA A 128 10.73 -19.61 -17.96
CA ALA A 128 10.59 -19.66 -19.41
C ALA A 128 9.12 -19.51 -19.86
N TYR A 129 8.19 -20.13 -19.13
CA TYR A 129 6.76 -19.94 -19.38
C TYR A 129 6.32 -18.49 -19.17
N PHE A 130 6.75 -17.86 -18.07
CA PHE A 130 6.45 -16.45 -17.80
C PHE A 130 6.98 -15.54 -18.90
N ASP A 131 8.25 -15.69 -19.29
CA ASP A 131 8.87 -14.85 -20.31
C ASP A 131 8.17 -14.97 -21.67
N ALA A 132 7.65 -16.15 -22.00
CA ALA A 132 6.94 -16.40 -23.25
C ALA A 132 5.48 -15.91 -23.27
N HIS A 133 4.83 -15.73 -22.10
CA HIS A 133 3.38 -15.48 -22.01
C HIS A 133 2.99 -14.24 -21.23
N ALA A 134 3.93 -13.56 -20.58
CA ALA A 134 3.64 -12.30 -19.90
C ALA A 134 3.25 -11.23 -20.91
N VAL A 135 2.28 -10.41 -20.52
CA VAL A 135 1.79 -9.28 -21.32
C VAL A 135 2.11 -7.97 -20.62
N GLN A 136 2.15 -6.89 -21.38
CA GLN A 136 2.32 -5.53 -20.88
C GLN A 136 1.17 -4.67 -21.38
N LEU A 137 0.82 -3.65 -20.59
CA LEU A 137 -0.12 -2.62 -20.97
C LEU A 137 0.59 -1.27 -20.89
N PRO A 138 0.50 -0.41 -21.93
CA PRO A 138 0.97 0.95 -21.79
C PRO A 138 0.11 1.68 -20.77
N LEU A 139 0.72 2.55 -19.97
CA LEU A 139 0.04 3.37 -18.98
C LEU A 139 0.31 4.84 -19.27
N ALA A 140 -0.73 5.66 -19.33
CA ALA A 140 -0.58 7.11 -19.31
C ALA A 140 -0.34 7.59 -17.88
N LYS A 141 0.28 8.77 -17.73
CA LYS A 141 0.41 9.42 -16.42
C LYS A 141 -0.95 9.56 -15.74
N GLY A 142 -1.04 9.09 -14.51
CA GLY A 142 -2.27 9.06 -13.71
C GLY A 142 -3.02 7.74 -13.78
N ASP A 143 -2.71 6.86 -14.74
CA ASP A 143 -3.35 5.55 -14.83
C ASP A 143 -3.04 4.69 -13.60
N MET A 144 -4.04 3.91 -13.22
CA MET A 144 -4.03 3.01 -12.07
C MET A 144 -4.03 1.56 -12.55
N LEU A 145 -3.05 0.77 -12.10
CA LEU A 145 -3.01 -0.66 -12.35
C LEU A 145 -3.06 -1.39 -11.00
N PHE A 146 -4.12 -2.15 -10.76
CA PHE A 146 -4.31 -2.95 -9.54
C PHE A 146 -4.51 -4.42 -9.90
N PHE A 147 -3.92 -5.31 -9.12
CA PHE A 147 -4.01 -6.74 -9.35
C PHE A 147 -3.88 -7.54 -8.04
N SER A 148 -4.30 -8.80 -8.11
CA SER A 148 -4.12 -9.74 -7.00
C SER A 148 -2.62 -9.93 -6.69
N PRO A 149 -2.19 -9.93 -5.42
CA PRO A 149 -0.79 -10.19 -5.05
C PRO A 149 -0.27 -11.57 -5.50
N ALA A 150 -1.17 -12.50 -5.83
CA ALA A 150 -0.83 -13.81 -6.39
C ALA A 150 -0.62 -13.81 -7.92
N LEU A 151 -0.88 -12.70 -8.60
CA LEU A 151 -0.55 -12.57 -10.01
C LEU A 151 0.97 -12.52 -10.15
N PHE A 152 1.53 -13.41 -10.97
CA PHE A 152 2.94 -13.30 -11.30
C PHE A 152 3.17 -12.07 -12.15
N HIS A 153 4.19 -11.32 -11.75
CA HIS A 153 4.55 -10.10 -12.43
C HIS A 153 6.04 -9.79 -12.24
N ALA A 154 6.52 -8.83 -13.02
CA ALA A 154 7.88 -8.29 -12.94
C ALA A 154 7.91 -6.87 -13.53
N ALA A 155 8.86 -6.04 -13.12
CA ALA A 155 9.19 -4.86 -13.91
C ALA A 155 9.74 -5.30 -15.29
N GLY A 156 9.27 -4.65 -16.37
CA GLY A 156 9.81 -4.87 -17.71
C GLY A 156 11.16 -4.18 -17.92
N THR A 157 11.87 -4.57 -18.97
CA THR A 157 13.09 -3.88 -19.40
C THR A 157 12.71 -2.52 -19.98
N ASN A 158 13.37 -1.46 -19.52
CA ASN A 158 13.23 -0.13 -20.11
C ASN A 158 14.23 0.01 -21.26
N HIS A 159 13.71 -0.01 -22.49
CA HIS A 159 14.49 0.10 -23.72
C HIS A 159 14.68 1.56 -24.19
N THR A 160 14.02 2.53 -23.55
CA THR A 160 14.17 3.96 -23.87
C THR A 160 15.54 4.48 -23.45
N SER A 161 15.91 5.65 -23.99
CA SER A 161 17.16 6.35 -23.66
C SER A 161 16.95 7.55 -22.71
N ASP A 162 15.72 8.02 -22.55
CA ASP A 162 15.39 9.30 -21.90
C ASP A 162 14.27 9.21 -20.85
N VAL A 163 13.45 8.14 -20.85
CA VAL A 163 12.34 8.01 -19.90
C VAL A 163 12.77 7.29 -18.63
N LYS A 164 12.70 7.98 -17.49
CA LYS A 164 12.74 7.36 -16.16
C LYS A 164 11.34 6.87 -15.79
N ARG A 165 11.01 5.63 -16.12
CA ARG A 165 9.68 5.05 -15.86
C ARG A 165 9.40 5.06 -14.35
N MET A 166 8.47 5.90 -13.92
CA MET A 166 8.19 6.19 -12.52
C MET A 166 6.75 5.83 -12.15
N VAL A 167 6.61 5.03 -11.10
CA VAL A 167 5.31 4.66 -10.53
C VAL A 167 5.37 4.79 -9.02
N ASN A 168 4.27 5.23 -8.40
CA ASN A 168 4.06 5.06 -6.97
C ASN A 168 3.38 3.72 -6.76
N LEU A 169 4.11 2.75 -6.20
CA LEU A 169 3.62 1.41 -5.91
C LEU A 169 2.87 1.43 -4.59
N PHE A 170 1.69 0.83 -4.56
CA PHE A 170 0.89 0.63 -3.35
C PHE A 170 0.93 -0.83 -2.97
N GLN A 171 1.28 -1.09 -1.72
CA GLN A 171 1.06 -2.37 -1.08
C GLN A 171 0.09 -2.15 0.08
N VAL A 172 -1.20 -2.30 -0.22
CA VAL A 172 -2.25 -2.05 0.76
C VAL A 172 -2.49 -3.34 1.53
N SER A 173 -2.56 -3.27 2.86
CA SER A 173 -2.75 -4.44 3.72
C SER A 173 -4.12 -4.40 4.39
N SER A 174 -4.73 -5.56 4.61
CA SER A 174 -5.94 -5.66 5.43
C SER A 174 -5.65 -5.20 6.86
N ALA A 175 -6.67 -4.71 7.58
CA ALA A 175 -6.62 -4.48 9.02
C ALA A 175 -6.14 -5.71 9.81
N TYR A 176 -6.36 -6.91 9.27
CA TYR A 176 -5.95 -8.18 9.88
C TYR A 176 -4.61 -8.71 9.34
N GLY A 177 -4.01 -8.01 8.38
CA GLY A 177 -2.72 -8.36 7.79
C GLY A 177 -1.57 -7.65 8.48
N ARG A 178 -0.37 -8.23 8.39
CA ARG A 178 0.85 -7.48 8.67
C ARG A 178 1.19 -6.64 7.45
N ALA A 179 1.51 -5.37 7.64
CA ALA A 179 2.10 -4.53 6.59
C ALA A 179 3.58 -4.86 6.39
N MET A 180 4.13 -4.58 5.20
CA MET A 180 5.56 -4.77 4.91
C MET A 180 6.43 -3.74 5.62
N GLU A 181 5.97 -2.49 5.68
CA GLU A 181 6.71 -1.37 6.26
C GLU A 181 6.08 -0.93 7.58
N ALA A 182 6.94 -0.51 8.51
CA ALA A 182 6.49 0.23 9.69
C ALA A 182 6.32 1.70 9.31
N ILE A 183 5.17 2.28 9.63
CA ILE A 183 4.79 3.65 9.31
C ILE A 183 4.50 4.40 10.61
N ASP A 184 5.08 5.59 10.78
CA ASP A 184 4.73 6.47 11.90
C ASP A 184 3.41 7.20 11.63
N ARG A 185 2.30 6.47 11.82
CA ARG A 185 0.95 6.99 11.61
C ARG A 185 0.63 8.16 12.54
N THR A 186 1.21 8.21 13.74
CA THR A 186 1.01 9.32 14.68
C THR A 186 1.61 10.61 14.13
N ALA A 187 2.87 10.56 13.66
CA ALA A 187 3.52 11.70 13.03
C ALA A 187 2.77 12.16 11.76
N MET A 188 2.34 11.21 10.93
CA MET A 188 1.53 11.52 9.75
C MET A 188 0.19 12.18 10.10
N CYS A 189 -0.56 11.67 11.08
CA CYS A 189 -1.82 12.26 11.49
C CYS A 189 -1.63 13.71 11.97
N LYS A 190 -0.60 13.97 12.79
CA LYS A 190 -0.27 15.32 13.26
C LYS A 190 0.08 16.27 12.12
N ALA A 191 0.87 15.81 11.15
CA ALA A 191 1.24 16.61 9.98
C ALA A 191 0.04 16.90 9.06
N LEU A 192 -0.82 15.90 8.86
CA LEU A 192 -1.95 15.98 7.93
C LEU A 192 -3.15 16.76 8.48
N TYR A 193 -3.41 16.70 9.79
CA TYR A 193 -4.56 17.34 10.42
C TYR A 193 -4.75 18.84 10.06
N PRO A 194 -3.75 19.73 10.20
CA PRO A 194 -3.92 21.14 9.83
C PRO A 194 -4.22 21.34 8.34
N ALA A 195 -3.67 20.49 7.47
CA ALA A 195 -3.95 20.53 6.04
C ALA A 195 -5.40 20.15 5.74
N LEU A 196 -5.96 19.14 6.40
CA LEU A 196 -7.37 18.76 6.24
C LEU A 196 -8.33 19.80 6.83
N LEU A 197 -8.00 20.35 8.01
CA LEU A 197 -8.83 21.35 8.69
C LEU A 197 -9.03 22.63 7.84
N SER A 198 -8.03 22.98 7.02
CA SER A 198 -8.06 24.17 6.16
C SER A 198 -8.35 23.85 4.68
N SER A 199 -8.62 22.58 4.34
CA SER A 199 -8.81 22.16 2.96
C SER A 199 -10.18 22.52 2.40
N ASP A 200 -10.25 22.57 1.07
CA ASP A 200 -11.47 22.65 0.27
C ASP A 200 -12.06 21.26 -0.09
N LEU A 201 -11.51 20.20 0.51
CA LEU A 201 -11.93 18.82 0.24
C LEU A 201 -13.32 18.53 0.84
N THR A 202 -14.08 17.72 0.13
CA THR A 202 -15.36 17.18 0.62
C THR A 202 -15.14 16.21 1.78
N ALA A 203 -16.20 15.95 2.56
CA ALA A 203 -16.15 14.98 3.66
C ALA A 203 -15.70 13.57 3.20
N ALA A 204 -16.07 13.15 1.98
CA ALA A 204 -15.66 11.87 1.42
C ALA A 204 -14.17 11.84 1.06
N GLU A 205 -13.65 12.92 0.48
CA GLU A 205 -12.23 13.07 0.16
C GLU A 205 -11.36 13.12 1.43
N ILE A 206 -11.82 13.84 2.46
CA ILE A 206 -11.19 13.85 3.78
C ILE A 206 -11.15 12.43 4.37
N ALA A 207 -12.25 11.67 4.28
CA ALA A 207 -12.28 10.29 4.77
C ALA A 207 -11.29 9.38 4.03
N ASN A 208 -11.13 9.55 2.72
CA ASN A 208 -10.14 8.80 1.93
C ASN A 208 -8.69 9.13 2.37
N ALA A 209 -8.39 10.42 2.58
CA ALA A 209 -7.08 10.85 3.07
C ALA A 209 -6.80 10.30 4.47
N ILE A 210 -7.81 10.28 5.36
CA ILE A 210 -7.70 9.67 6.69
C ILE A 210 -7.43 8.17 6.58
N ALA A 211 -8.14 7.44 5.70
CA ALA A 211 -7.94 6.01 5.50
C ALA A 211 -6.54 5.64 4.98
N ALA A 212 -5.85 6.56 4.29
CA ALA A 212 -4.46 6.35 3.87
C ALA A 212 -3.43 6.64 4.99
N THR A 213 -3.82 7.36 6.05
CA THR A 213 -2.90 7.92 7.05
C THR A 213 -3.07 7.30 8.43
N ALA A 214 -4.29 7.34 8.97
CA ALA A 214 -4.56 6.97 10.35
C ALA A 214 -4.80 5.46 10.50
N GLU A 215 -4.43 4.90 11.65
CA GLU A 215 -4.81 3.52 11.97
C GLU A 215 -6.34 3.45 12.15
N GLY A 216 -6.98 2.68 11.28
CA GLY A 216 -8.43 2.51 11.27
C GLY A 216 -8.91 1.47 12.28
N TYR A 217 -8.08 0.46 12.56
CA TYR A 217 -8.44 -0.65 13.43
C TYR A 217 -7.96 -0.42 14.87
N SER A 218 -8.78 -0.79 15.84
CA SER A 218 -8.49 -0.51 17.26
C SER A 218 -7.27 -1.28 17.79
N PHE A 219 -6.94 -2.42 17.18
CA PHE A 219 -5.89 -3.32 17.65
C PHE A 219 -4.67 -3.33 16.72
N PRO A 220 -3.48 -3.66 17.23
CA PRO A 220 -3.18 -3.96 18.63
C PRO A 220 -3.22 -2.71 19.53
N THR A 221 -3.47 -2.94 20.82
CA THR A 221 -3.39 -1.95 21.90
C THR A 221 -2.90 -2.64 23.17
N ASN A 222 -2.51 -1.89 24.20
CA ASN A 222 -2.19 -2.45 25.51
C ASN A 222 -3.46 -2.51 26.36
N LEU A 223 -3.99 -3.72 26.58
CA LEU A 223 -5.26 -3.92 27.30
C LEU A 223 -5.20 -3.56 28.79
N ASP A 224 -4.01 -3.46 29.39
CA ASP A 224 -3.87 -2.99 30.77
C ASP A 224 -4.09 -1.47 30.89
N ARG A 225 -3.84 -0.72 29.79
CA ARG A 225 -3.93 0.74 29.74
C ARG A 225 -5.10 1.26 28.89
N ASP A 226 -5.59 0.46 27.96
CA ASP A 226 -6.63 0.78 26.99
C ASP A 226 -7.64 -0.38 26.83
N PRO A 227 -8.30 -0.83 27.92
CA PRO A 227 -9.27 -1.91 27.84
C PRO A 227 -10.55 -1.46 27.12
N PRO A 228 -11.32 -2.38 26.53
CA PRO A 228 -12.67 -2.10 26.05
C PRO A 228 -13.54 -1.50 27.15
N VAL A 229 -14.05 -0.29 26.92
CA VAL A 229 -14.98 0.38 27.86
C VAL A 229 -16.41 0.17 27.35
N GLY A 230 -17.29 -0.35 28.21
CA GLY A 230 -18.68 -0.65 27.83
C GLY A 230 -18.81 -1.77 26.80
N GLY A 231 -17.80 -2.66 26.68
CA GLY A 231 -17.78 -3.75 25.69
C GLY A 231 -17.42 -3.33 24.27
N LEU A 232 -17.11 -2.05 24.05
CA LEU A 232 -16.67 -1.54 22.75
C LEU A 232 -15.15 -1.48 22.68
N ALA A 233 -14.59 -1.83 21.51
CA ALA A 233 -13.16 -1.68 21.27
C ALA A 233 -12.73 -0.22 21.47
N PRO A 234 -11.47 0.04 21.89
CA PRO A 234 -10.97 1.41 22.03
C PRO A 234 -11.08 2.21 20.74
N LYS A 235 -11.23 3.52 20.87
CA LYS A 235 -11.28 4.45 19.73
C LYS A 235 -10.00 4.32 18.89
N SER A 236 -10.14 4.20 17.57
CA SER A 236 -9.00 4.17 16.65
C SER A 236 -8.45 5.58 16.37
N GLN A 237 -7.27 5.69 15.74
CA GLN A 237 -6.72 6.98 15.32
C GLN A 237 -7.64 7.66 14.30
N ALA A 238 -8.15 6.89 13.32
CA ALA A 238 -9.06 7.41 12.31
C ALA A 238 -10.34 7.98 12.93
N ALA A 239 -10.93 7.27 13.90
CA ALA A 239 -12.13 7.74 14.61
C ALA A 239 -11.86 9.04 15.40
N LEU A 240 -10.72 9.14 16.07
CA LEU A 240 -10.31 10.37 16.77
C LEU A 240 -10.12 11.54 15.79
N MET A 241 -9.50 11.30 14.63
CA MET A 241 -9.27 12.31 13.61
C MET A 241 -10.58 12.82 13.00
N HIS A 242 -11.53 11.93 12.72
CA HIS A 242 -12.87 12.32 12.26
C HIS A 242 -13.61 13.19 13.29
N GLU A 243 -13.55 12.82 14.57
CA GLU A 243 -14.17 13.60 15.66
C GLU A 243 -13.54 15.00 15.78
N ALA A 244 -12.20 15.07 15.79
CA ALA A 244 -11.48 16.33 15.91
C ALA A 244 -11.78 17.29 14.74
N LEU A 245 -11.79 16.77 13.50
CA LEU A 245 -12.16 17.56 12.32
C LEU A 245 -13.63 18.00 12.37
N GLY A 246 -14.55 17.10 12.73
CA GLY A 246 -15.97 17.43 12.83
C GLY A 246 -16.30 18.47 13.90
N ALA A 247 -15.52 18.49 14.98
CA ALA A 247 -15.66 19.45 16.07
C ALA A 247 -14.75 20.69 15.93
N GLY A 248 -13.91 20.76 14.89
CA GLY A 248 -12.98 21.87 14.66
C GLY A 248 -11.96 22.07 15.78
N TRP A 249 -11.39 20.99 16.31
CA TRP A 249 -10.37 21.10 17.36
C TRP A 249 -9.15 21.88 16.89
N SER A 250 -8.48 22.57 17.82
CA SER A 250 -7.18 23.18 17.52
C SER A 250 -6.13 22.09 17.21
N VAL A 251 -5.08 22.48 16.49
CA VAL A 251 -3.98 21.56 16.12
C VAL A 251 -3.31 20.99 17.38
N GLU A 252 -3.16 21.81 18.41
CA GLU A 252 -2.57 21.44 19.69
C GLU A 252 -3.44 20.41 20.42
N ALA A 253 -4.75 20.66 20.51
CA ALA A 253 -5.69 19.75 21.18
C ALA A 253 -5.73 18.38 20.50
N PHE A 254 -5.70 18.33 19.17
CA PHE A 254 -5.61 17.08 18.43
C PHE A 254 -4.28 16.35 18.64
N SER A 255 -3.16 17.10 18.61
CA SER A 255 -1.83 16.54 18.86
C SER A 255 -1.71 15.91 20.25
N ASP A 256 -2.19 16.59 21.29
CA ASP A 256 -2.18 16.11 22.67
C ASP A 256 -3.04 14.85 22.83
N ALA A 257 -4.21 14.82 22.19
CA ALA A 257 -5.09 13.65 22.21
C ALA A 257 -4.46 12.43 21.51
N LEU A 258 -3.75 12.63 20.39
CA LEU A 258 -2.99 11.57 19.72
C LEU A 258 -1.84 11.06 20.58
N ASP A 259 -1.09 11.94 21.26
CA ASP A 259 -0.01 11.52 22.15
C ASP A 259 -0.54 10.72 23.34
N ALA A 260 -1.64 11.17 23.93
CA ALA A 260 -2.31 10.43 25.00
C ALA A 260 -2.79 9.04 24.53
N GLN A 261 -3.33 8.94 23.31
CA GLN A 261 -3.73 7.65 22.73
C GLN A 261 -2.52 6.75 22.46
N ALA A 262 -1.44 7.29 21.88
CA ALA A 262 -0.22 6.54 21.58
C ALA A 262 0.44 6.00 22.86
N ALA A 263 0.52 6.81 23.93
CA ALA A 263 1.08 6.41 25.21
C ALA A 263 0.35 5.21 25.84
N LYS A 264 -0.97 5.13 25.67
CA LYS A 264 -1.76 3.99 26.14
C LYS A 264 -1.47 2.69 25.37
N ARG A 265 -1.01 2.76 24.13
CA ARG A 265 -0.73 1.59 23.28
C ARG A 265 0.65 0.98 23.50
N CYS A 266 1.56 1.73 24.12
CA CYS A 266 2.90 1.24 24.45
C CYS A 266 2.82 0.04 25.42
N PRO A 267 3.71 -0.97 25.28
CA PRO A 267 3.89 -2.03 26.26
C PRO A 267 4.16 -1.52 27.69
#